data_AF-A0A553CRA5-F1
#
_entry.id   AF-A0A553CRA5-F1
#
_cell.length_a   1.000
_cell.length_b   1.000
_cell.length_c   1.000
_cell.angle_alpha   90.00
_cell.angle_beta   90.00
_cell.angle_gamma   90.00
#
_symmetry.space_group_name_H-M   'P 1'
#
loop_
_entity.id
_entity.type
_entity.pdbx_description
1 polymer ?
#
loop_
_entity_poly.entity_id
_entity_poly.type
_entity_poly.pdbx_seq_one_letter_code
_entity_poly.pdbx_strand_id
1 'polypeptide(L)'
;MKSLNLNITNLLVIMMLLFSFKGISQTTQANANDTMETFNASGDDATGSSGSVTYSIGQVFYTYIGESVYDVAQGIQQEELSQTLDTPENSVEPKAEIVIFPNPTTDFVTVNMEGIEFKSGLQSYQLYDLQGRLLKQNTIDQADTRIDLNDLSSSIYILQVYVDNKILKTFKILKK
;
A
#
# COMPACT_ATOMS: atom_id res chain seq x y z
N MET A 1 -30.93 -25.22 -57.69
CA MET A 1 -30.39 -25.39 -56.33
C MET A 1 -29.36 -26.50 -56.36
N LYS A 2 -28.08 -26.21 -56.08
CA LYS A 2 -27.00 -27.21 -56.11
C LYS A 2 -26.90 -27.78 -54.68
N SER A 3 -27.21 -29.05 -54.50
CA SER A 3 -27.13 -29.71 -53.19
C SER A 3 -25.67 -29.83 -52.77
N LEU A 4 -25.34 -29.26 -51.62
CA LEU A 4 -24.00 -29.32 -51.04
C LEU A 4 -23.77 -30.74 -50.49
N ASN A 5 -22.95 -31.55 -51.18
CA ASN A 5 -22.53 -32.86 -50.67
C ASN A 5 -21.35 -32.64 -49.71
N LEU A 6 -21.64 -32.72 -48.41
CA LEU A 6 -20.63 -32.57 -47.36
C LEU A 6 -20.00 -33.94 -47.06
N ASN A 7 -18.70 -34.09 -47.32
CA ASN A 7 -17.96 -35.31 -46.99
C ASN A 7 -17.79 -35.43 -45.46
N ILE A 8 -17.78 -36.66 -44.93
CA ILE A 8 -17.66 -36.97 -43.48
C ILE A 8 -16.45 -36.27 -42.82
N THR A 9 -15.34 -36.14 -43.53
CA THR A 9 -14.15 -35.42 -43.07
C THR A 9 -14.42 -33.93 -42.83
N ASN A 10 -15.21 -33.29 -43.71
CA ASN A 10 -15.60 -31.89 -43.53
C ASN A 10 -16.56 -31.72 -42.34
N LEU A 11 -17.41 -32.72 -42.09
CA LEU A 11 -18.30 -32.71 -40.92
C LEU A 11 -17.52 -32.82 -39.61
N LEU A 12 -16.49 -33.67 -39.55
CA LEU A 12 -15.60 -33.82 -38.38
C LEU A 12 -14.81 -32.54 -38.07
N VAL A 13 -14.29 -31.87 -39.10
CA VAL A 13 -13.57 -30.60 -38.92
C VAL A 13 -14.50 -29.50 -38.41
N ILE A 14 -15.74 -29.43 -38.90
CA ILE A 14 -16.76 -28.50 -38.41
C ILE A 14 -17.15 -28.84 -36.96
N MET A 15 -17.23 -30.11 -36.60
CA MET A 15 -17.54 -30.53 -35.22
C MET A 15 -16.42 -30.14 -34.24
N MET A 16 -15.15 -30.28 -34.62
CA MET A 16 -14.01 -29.78 -33.83
C MET A 16 -14.01 -28.26 -33.65
N LEU A 17 -14.47 -27.50 -34.64
CA LEU A 17 -14.61 -26.03 -34.54
C LEU A 17 -15.78 -25.59 -33.66
N LEU A 18 -16.77 -26.45 -33.43
CA LEU A 18 -17.98 -26.15 -32.63
C LEU A 18 -17.92 -26.68 -31.19
N PHE A 19 -16.96 -27.54 -30.84
CA PHE A 19 -16.63 -27.84 -29.45
C PHE A 19 -15.78 -26.70 -28.89
N SER A 20 -16.44 -25.63 -28.48
CA SER A 20 -15.85 -24.65 -27.57
C SER A 20 -15.37 -25.41 -26.34
N PHE A 21 -14.05 -25.45 -26.10
CA PHE A 21 -13.51 -25.88 -24.82
C PHE A 21 -14.29 -25.14 -23.72
N LYS A 22 -15.02 -25.86 -22.87
CA LYS A 22 -15.52 -25.27 -21.63
C LYS A 22 -14.28 -24.97 -20.80
N GLY A 23 -13.79 -23.74 -20.89
CA GLY A 23 -12.83 -23.21 -19.93
C GLY A 23 -13.48 -23.36 -18.56
N ILE A 24 -12.90 -24.20 -17.72
CA ILE A 24 -13.29 -24.32 -16.33
C ILE A 24 -12.95 -22.96 -15.71
N SER A 25 -13.94 -22.09 -15.60
CA SER A 25 -13.79 -20.85 -14.85
C SER A 25 -13.61 -21.25 -13.39
N GLN A 26 -12.43 -21.00 -12.84
CA GLN A 26 -12.16 -21.10 -11.41
C GLN A 26 -13.02 -20.06 -10.71
N THR A 27 -14.24 -20.45 -10.33
CA THR A 27 -15.07 -19.70 -9.40
C THR A 27 -14.97 -20.39 -8.05
N THR A 28 -13.77 -20.35 -7.46
CA THR A 28 -13.62 -20.60 -6.04
C THR A 28 -14.08 -19.33 -5.34
N GLN A 29 -15.12 -19.45 -4.51
CA GLN A 29 -15.64 -18.38 -3.68
C GLN A 29 -14.50 -17.81 -2.83
N ALA A 30 -14.11 -16.56 -3.09
CA ALA A 30 -13.01 -15.90 -2.39
C ALA A 30 -13.38 -15.74 -0.91
N ASN A 31 -12.75 -16.57 -0.06
CA ASN A 31 -12.61 -16.25 1.35
C ASN A 31 -11.62 -15.10 1.45
N ALA A 32 -11.99 -14.03 2.15
CA ALA A 32 -11.26 -12.78 2.29
C ALA A 32 -9.95 -12.92 3.11
N ASN A 33 -9.00 -13.69 2.59
CA ASN A 33 -7.60 -13.60 2.94
C ASN A 33 -6.90 -13.04 1.71
N ASP A 34 -6.18 -11.94 1.86
CA ASP A 34 -5.34 -11.34 0.80
C ASP A 34 -4.21 -12.30 0.44
N THR A 35 -4.52 -13.34 -0.35
CA THR A 35 -3.52 -14.19 -0.99
C THR A 35 -3.10 -13.54 -2.30
N MET A 36 -1.80 -13.30 -2.45
CA MET A 36 -1.25 -12.83 -3.72
C MET A 36 -1.49 -13.89 -4.80
N GLU A 37 -2.46 -13.63 -5.66
CA GLU A 37 -2.79 -14.44 -6.83
C GLU A 37 -1.90 -13.99 -8.00
N THR A 38 -1.26 -14.94 -8.70
CA THR A 38 -0.45 -14.64 -9.89
C THR A 38 -1.14 -15.17 -11.14
N PHE A 39 -1.12 -14.39 -12.22
CA PHE A 39 -1.65 -14.83 -13.50
C PHE A 39 -0.57 -15.64 -14.25
N ASN A 40 -0.73 -16.96 -14.29
CA ASN A 40 0.17 -17.82 -15.06
C ASN A 40 -0.21 -17.77 -16.55
N ALA A 41 0.77 -17.56 -17.42
CA ALA A 41 0.58 -17.67 -18.87
C ALA A 41 0.41 -19.12 -19.32
N SER A 42 0.97 -20.09 -18.58
CA SER A 42 0.82 -21.52 -18.82
C SER A 42 1.19 -22.32 -17.57
N GLY A 43 0.89 -23.62 -17.54
CA GLY A 43 1.30 -24.54 -16.48
C GLY A 43 0.72 -25.93 -16.72
N ASP A 44 1.38 -26.96 -16.19
CA ASP A 44 0.93 -28.34 -16.30
C ASP A 44 1.55 -29.25 -15.22
N ASP A 45 1.02 -30.46 -15.09
CA ASP A 45 1.52 -31.52 -14.22
C ASP A 45 2.26 -32.58 -15.03
N ALA A 46 3.59 -32.65 -14.88
CA ALA A 46 4.37 -33.74 -15.42
C ALA A 46 4.33 -34.93 -14.44
N THR A 47 3.63 -36.01 -14.81
CA THR A 47 3.55 -37.24 -14.00
C THR A 47 4.38 -38.37 -14.61
N GLY A 48 5.10 -39.11 -13.75
CA GLY A 48 5.93 -40.24 -14.15
C GLY A 48 5.93 -41.35 -13.10
N SER A 49 6.46 -42.52 -13.46
CA SER A 49 6.52 -43.69 -12.56
C SER A 49 7.30 -43.44 -11.26
N SER A 50 8.16 -42.44 -11.24
CA SER A 50 8.98 -42.03 -10.09
C SER A 50 8.46 -40.81 -9.32
N GLY A 51 7.31 -40.24 -9.71
CA GLY A 51 6.70 -39.08 -9.05
C GLY A 51 6.08 -38.08 -10.02
N SER A 52 5.55 -36.98 -9.48
CA SER A 52 4.94 -35.90 -10.24
C SER A 52 5.64 -34.57 -9.94
N VAL A 53 5.75 -33.71 -10.97
CA VAL A 53 6.26 -32.35 -10.88
C VAL A 53 5.24 -31.41 -11.50
N THR A 54 4.75 -30.46 -10.72
CA THR A 54 3.88 -29.38 -11.19
C THR A 54 4.73 -28.18 -11.57
N TYR A 55 4.46 -27.58 -12.72
CA TYR A 55 5.15 -26.37 -13.15
C TYR A 55 4.17 -25.31 -13.66
N SER A 56 4.56 -24.04 -13.55
CA SER A 56 3.86 -22.92 -14.14
C SER A 56 4.83 -21.95 -14.82
N ILE A 57 4.35 -21.30 -15.87
CA ILE A 57 4.99 -20.20 -16.58
C ILE A 57 4.18 -18.95 -16.23
N GLY A 58 4.83 -17.98 -15.58
CA GLY A 58 4.22 -16.70 -15.23
C GLY A 58 3.96 -15.79 -16.44
N GLN A 59 3.58 -14.55 -16.19
CA GLN A 59 3.36 -13.54 -17.22
C GLN A 59 4.62 -13.33 -18.11
N VAL A 60 4.48 -13.52 -19.42
CA VAL A 60 5.60 -13.38 -20.40
C VAL A 60 5.58 -12.06 -21.19
N PHE A 61 4.55 -11.23 -21.00
CA PHE A 61 4.45 -9.90 -21.61
C PHE A 61 3.90 -8.91 -20.58
N TYR A 62 4.49 -7.72 -20.52
CA TYR A 62 3.99 -6.59 -19.76
C TYR A 62 4.14 -5.34 -20.63
N THR A 63 3.24 -4.38 -20.47
CA THR A 63 3.30 -3.09 -21.14
C THR A 63 3.29 -2.02 -20.07
N TYR A 64 4.16 -1.03 -20.23
CA TYR A 64 4.18 0.15 -19.38
C TYR A 64 3.14 1.16 -19.87
N ILE A 65 2.37 1.72 -18.95
CA ILE A 65 1.40 2.78 -19.23
C ILE A 65 1.90 4.00 -18.45
N GLY A 66 2.55 4.96 -19.14
CA GLY A 66 3.10 6.18 -18.52
C GLY A 66 3.88 7.06 -19.52
N GLU A 67 3.99 8.36 -19.23
CA GLU A 67 4.78 9.34 -20.02
C GLU A 67 5.94 9.99 -19.22
N SER A 68 6.04 9.80 -17.90
CA SER A 68 7.14 10.35 -17.07
C SER A 68 7.22 9.69 -15.68
N VAL A 69 8.43 9.27 -15.30
CA VAL A 69 8.99 8.86 -13.97
C VAL A 69 8.23 7.80 -13.15
N TYR A 70 6.96 7.50 -13.44
CA TYR A 70 6.14 6.52 -12.75
C TYR A 70 5.46 5.60 -13.76
N ASP A 71 6.18 4.58 -14.22
CA ASP A 71 5.65 3.63 -15.18
C ASP A 71 4.95 2.47 -14.47
N VAL A 72 3.63 2.36 -14.68
CA VAL A 72 2.84 1.23 -14.18
C VAL A 72 2.96 0.06 -15.16
N ALA A 73 3.43 -1.09 -14.69
CA ALA A 73 3.49 -2.32 -15.50
C ALA A 73 2.16 -3.06 -15.42
N GLN A 74 1.48 -3.24 -16.56
CA GLN A 74 0.22 -3.96 -16.61
C GLN A 74 0.36 -5.40 -16.09
N GLY A 75 -0.54 -5.83 -15.20
CA GLY A 75 -0.58 -7.21 -14.67
C GLY A 75 0.39 -7.49 -13.52
N ILE A 76 1.27 -6.54 -13.19
CA ILE A 76 2.18 -6.62 -12.06
C ILE A 76 1.57 -5.85 -10.88
N GLN A 77 1.53 -6.47 -9.70
CA GLN A 77 1.17 -5.78 -8.47
C GLN A 77 2.26 -4.76 -8.15
N GLN A 78 1.89 -3.48 -8.10
CA GLN A 78 2.78 -2.41 -7.66
C GLN A 78 2.47 -2.08 -6.21
N GLU A 79 3.52 -1.88 -5.42
CA GLU A 79 3.37 -1.28 -4.11
C GLU A 79 2.85 0.14 -4.31
N GLU A 80 1.70 0.45 -3.71
CA GLU A 80 1.26 1.84 -3.60
C GLU A 80 2.22 2.54 -2.66
N LEU A 81 3.19 3.26 -3.22
CA LEU A 81 3.96 4.21 -2.43
C LEU A 81 3.00 5.35 -2.08
N SER A 82 2.40 5.30 -0.89
CA SER A 82 1.73 6.46 -0.30
C SER A 82 2.80 7.53 -0.03
N GLN A 83 3.19 8.26 -1.06
CA GLN A 83 3.96 9.48 -0.90
C GLN A 83 3.02 10.41 -0.13
N THR A 84 3.34 10.65 1.15
CA THR A 84 2.71 11.74 1.89
C THR A 84 2.83 12.97 1.01
N LEU A 85 1.70 13.64 0.74
CA LEU A 85 1.66 14.88 -0.03
C LEU A 85 2.59 15.88 0.68
N ASP A 86 3.85 15.94 0.24
CA ASP A 86 4.68 17.11 0.47
C ASP A 86 4.04 18.20 -0.36
N THR A 87 3.43 19.16 0.33
CA THR A 87 2.91 20.39 -0.28
C THR A 87 3.97 20.98 -1.20
N PRO A 88 3.63 21.39 -2.44
CA PRO A 88 4.59 21.90 -3.39
C PRO A 88 5.40 23.03 -2.76
N GLU A 89 6.71 22.81 -2.71
CA GLU A 89 7.72 23.67 -2.12
C GLU A 89 7.61 25.08 -2.70
N ASN A 90 7.11 26.00 -1.88
CA ASN A 90 7.34 27.43 -2.04
C ASN A 90 7.50 28.04 -0.65
N SER A 91 8.47 27.52 0.08
CA SER A 91 9.00 28.16 1.26
C SER A 91 10.39 27.62 1.51
N VAL A 92 11.38 28.47 1.29
CA VAL A 92 12.71 28.32 1.88
C VAL A 92 12.49 28.23 3.40
N GLU A 93 12.36 27.03 3.94
CA GLU A 93 12.30 26.80 5.38
C GLU A 93 13.48 25.92 5.81
N PRO A 94 13.98 26.14 7.04
CA PRO A 94 15.25 25.58 7.46
C PRO A 94 15.15 24.05 7.52
N LYS A 95 16.30 23.41 7.30
CA LYS A 95 16.61 21.99 7.54
C LYS A 95 16.42 21.54 9.02
N ALA A 96 15.39 22.01 9.71
CA ALA A 96 15.10 21.59 11.08
C ALA A 96 14.42 20.21 11.04
N GLU A 97 15.16 19.19 11.42
CA GLU A 97 14.67 17.81 11.45
C GLU A 97 13.93 17.56 12.76
N ILE A 98 12.60 17.61 12.73
CA ILE A 98 11.79 17.20 13.88
C ILE A 98 11.68 15.67 13.88
N VAL A 99 12.05 15.05 15.00
CA VAL A 99 11.98 13.59 15.19
C VAL A 99 11.17 13.22 16.43
N ILE A 100 10.64 12.00 16.45
CA ILE A 100 9.94 11.45 17.62
C ILE A 100 10.52 10.10 18.03
N PHE A 101 10.66 9.88 19.34
CA PHE A 101 11.15 8.61 19.88
C PHE A 101 10.73 8.39 21.35
N PRO A 102 10.62 7.13 21.82
CA PRO A 102 10.60 5.92 21.01
C PRO A 102 9.27 5.79 20.24
N ASN A 103 9.31 5.19 19.05
CA ASN A 103 8.11 4.79 18.31
C ASN A 103 8.41 3.42 17.67
N PRO A 104 7.79 2.32 18.12
CA PRO A 104 6.66 2.21 19.04
C PRO A 104 6.98 2.60 20.50
N THR A 105 5.95 2.89 21.29
CA THR A 105 6.07 3.28 22.70
C THR A 105 5.07 2.54 23.61
N THR A 106 5.30 2.56 24.91
CA THR A 106 4.31 2.19 25.94
C THR A 106 3.79 3.42 26.65
N ASP A 107 4.66 4.28 27.19
CA ASP A 107 4.27 5.23 28.23
C ASP A 107 4.29 6.69 27.76
N PHE A 108 5.21 7.04 26.85
CA PHE A 108 5.47 8.40 26.42
C PHE A 108 6.17 8.47 25.07
N VAL A 109 6.10 9.60 24.40
CA VAL A 109 7.01 9.93 23.30
C VAL A 109 7.73 11.23 23.61
N THR A 110 8.96 11.36 23.13
CA THR A 110 9.70 12.61 23.10
C THR A 110 9.65 13.16 21.68
N VAL A 111 9.26 14.42 21.55
CA VAL A 111 9.42 15.21 20.33
C VAL A 111 10.71 15.99 20.47
N ASN A 112 11.68 15.73 19.60
CA ASN A 112 12.92 16.48 19.52
C ASN A 112 12.85 17.45 18.33
N MET A 113 13.13 18.71 18.62
CA MET A 113 13.11 19.83 17.68
C MET A 113 14.43 20.59 17.74
N GLU A 114 15.53 19.86 17.59
CA GLU A 114 16.86 20.47 17.52
C GLU A 114 16.95 21.42 16.29
N GLY A 115 17.55 22.60 16.50
CA GLY A 115 17.72 23.60 15.45
C GLY A 115 16.50 24.51 15.18
N ILE A 116 15.41 24.37 15.94
CA ILE A 116 14.26 25.31 15.90
C ILE A 116 14.43 26.40 16.97
N GLU A 117 14.25 27.66 16.58
CA GLU A 117 14.20 28.78 17.53
C GLU A 117 12.87 28.76 18.31
N PHE A 118 12.97 28.56 19.62
CA PHE A 118 11.82 28.60 20.51
C PHE A 118 11.40 30.05 20.80
N LYS A 119 10.16 30.38 20.43
CA LYS A 119 9.52 31.64 20.79
C LYS A 119 8.29 31.28 21.58
N SER A 120 8.26 31.70 22.84
CA SER A 120 7.23 31.28 23.79
C SER A 120 5.82 31.45 23.20
N GLY A 121 5.05 30.36 23.18
CA GLY A 121 3.68 30.32 22.68
C GLY A 121 3.51 30.10 21.17
N LEU A 122 4.58 30.04 20.38
CA LEU A 122 4.49 29.83 18.92
C LEU A 122 4.60 28.36 18.51
N GLN A 123 5.24 27.53 19.35
CA GLN A 123 5.33 26.09 19.13
C GLN A 123 4.33 25.35 20.01
N SER A 124 3.61 24.40 19.41
CA SER A 124 2.64 23.57 20.13
C SER A 124 2.47 22.21 19.47
N TYR A 125 1.82 21.29 20.18
CA TYR A 125 1.38 20.03 19.60
C TYR A 125 -0.09 19.75 19.87
N GLN A 126 -0.68 18.92 19.02
CA GLN A 126 -2.01 18.34 19.20
C GLN A 126 -1.94 16.84 18.92
N LEU A 127 -2.53 16.05 19.82
CA LEU A 127 -2.60 14.59 19.73
C LEU A 127 -4.03 14.15 19.49
N TYR A 128 -4.23 13.30 18.48
CA TYR A 128 -5.53 12.80 18.04
C TYR A 128 -5.57 11.27 18.06
N ASP A 129 -6.76 10.71 18.20
CA ASP A 129 -7.00 9.30 17.85
C ASP A 129 -7.33 9.11 16.36
N LEU A 130 -7.51 7.85 15.94
CA LEU A 130 -7.88 7.48 14.58
C LEU A 130 -9.25 8.00 14.13
N GLN A 131 -10.12 8.43 15.05
CA GLN A 131 -11.42 9.04 14.73
C GLN A 131 -11.30 10.57 14.60
N GLY A 132 -10.09 11.14 14.77
CA GLY A 132 -9.85 12.58 14.70
C GLY A 132 -10.26 13.32 15.97
N ARG A 133 -10.51 12.64 17.09
CA ARG A 133 -10.82 13.32 18.36
C ARG A 133 -9.54 13.85 18.98
N LEU A 134 -9.56 15.13 19.37
CA LEU A 134 -8.44 15.76 20.08
C LEU A 134 -8.34 15.20 21.50
N LEU A 135 -7.20 14.61 21.83
CA LEU A 135 -6.93 13.98 23.13
C LEU A 135 -6.07 14.86 24.03
N LYS A 136 -5.02 15.48 23.47
CA LYS A 136 -4.08 16.35 24.20
C LYS A 136 -3.64 17.51 23.33
N GLN A 137 -3.42 18.67 23.95
CA GLN A 137 -2.83 19.84 23.31
C GLN A 137 -2.00 20.59 24.33
N ASN A 138 -0.77 20.98 23.98
CA ASN A 138 0.06 21.83 24.83
C ASN A 138 1.10 22.62 24.02
N THR A 139 1.70 23.65 24.63
CA THR A 139 2.85 24.37 24.06
C THR A 139 4.11 23.52 24.12
N ILE A 140 5.06 23.83 23.24
CA ILE A 140 6.39 23.26 23.27
C ILE A 140 7.40 24.38 23.51
N ASP A 141 8.00 24.40 24.70
CA ASP A 141 8.90 25.47 25.13
C ASP A 141 10.39 25.06 25.13
N GLN A 142 10.69 23.81 24.76
CA GLN A 142 12.04 23.24 24.77
C GLN A 142 12.26 22.24 23.62
N ALA A 143 13.53 22.05 23.25
CA ALA A 143 13.94 21.15 22.18
C ALA A 143 13.44 19.72 22.36
N ASP A 144 13.52 19.19 23.58
CA ASP A 144 13.04 17.85 23.93
C ASP A 144 11.76 17.94 24.77
N THR A 145 10.62 17.70 24.13
CA THR A 145 9.33 17.73 24.82
C THR A 145 8.74 16.34 24.97
N ARG A 146 8.54 15.94 26.23
CA ARG A 146 7.91 14.68 26.59
C ARG A 146 6.38 14.81 26.55
N ILE A 147 5.73 13.87 25.88
CA ILE A 147 4.27 13.73 25.83
C ILE A 147 3.91 12.39 26.48
N ASP A 148 3.26 12.46 27.65
CA ASP A 148 2.79 11.26 28.34
C ASP A 148 1.52 10.70 27.69
N LEU A 149 1.53 9.38 27.48
CA LEU A 149 0.47 8.57 26.86
C LEU A 149 -0.03 7.48 27.82
N ASN A 150 0.37 7.50 29.09
CA ASN A 150 0.03 6.48 30.10
C ASN A 150 -1.48 6.30 30.32
N ASP A 151 -2.24 7.39 30.19
CA ASP A 151 -3.69 7.43 30.34
C ASP A 151 -4.47 6.98 29.08
N LEU A 152 -3.75 6.66 27.99
CA LEU A 152 -4.33 6.24 26.73
C LEU A 152 -4.24 4.72 26.56
N SER A 153 -5.08 4.14 25.71
CA SER A 153 -5.06 2.70 25.41
C SER A 153 -3.99 2.34 24.36
N SER A 154 -3.67 1.06 24.21
CA SER A 154 -2.86 0.58 23.08
C SER A 154 -3.60 0.85 21.77
N SER A 155 -3.07 1.74 20.93
CA SER A 155 -3.66 2.13 19.64
C SER A 155 -2.66 2.94 18.81
N ILE A 156 -3.10 3.37 17.64
CA ILE A 156 -2.42 4.36 16.80
C ILE A 156 -2.94 5.75 17.14
N TYR A 157 -2.01 6.70 17.29
CA TYR A 157 -2.31 8.11 17.53
C TYR A 157 -1.64 9.00 16.47
N ILE A 158 -2.26 10.13 16.18
CA ILE A 158 -1.72 11.14 15.25
C ILE A 158 -1.26 12.35 16.05
N LEU A 159 0.02 12.69 15.97
CA LEU A 159 0.61 13.85 16.61
C LEU A 159 0.94 14.90 15.56
N GLN A 160 0.33 16.08 15.68
CA GLN A 160 0.62 17.24 14.84
C GLN A 160 1.45 18.24 15.64
N VAL A 161 2.56 18.69 15.06
CA VAL A 161 3.45 19.71 15.62
C VAL A 161 3.24 21.00 14.83
N TYR A 162 3.02 22.08 15.56
CA TYR A 162 2.72 23.41 15.04
C TYR A 162 3.84 24.39 15.36
N VAL A 163 4.15 25.25 14.40
CA VAL A 163 4.98 26.45 14.57
C VAL A 163 4.26 27.61 13.90
N ASP A 164 4.09 28.74 14.61
CA ASP A 164 3.37 29.92 14.11
C ASP A 164 1.95 29.57 13.57
N ASN A 165 1.24 28.71 14.29
CA ASN A 165 -0.09 28.18 13.96
C ASN A 165 -0.17 27.39 12.63
N LYS A 166 0.97 27.04 12.02
CA LYS A 166 1.04 26.15 10.85
C LYS A 166 1.51 24.78 11.27
N ILE A 167 0.94 23.75 10.64
CA ILE A 167 1.41 22.37 10.84
C ILE A 167 2.79 22.27 10.18
N LEU A 168 3.81 22.03 10.99
CA LEU A 168 5.17 21.81 10.50
C LEU A 168 5.44 20.33 10.23
N LYS A 169 4.91 19.44 11.07
CA LYS A 169 5.04 17.99 10.86
C LYS A 169 3.91 17.20 11.53
N THR A 170 3.59 16.05 10.93
CA THR A 170 2.62 15.09 11.48
C THR A 170 3.29 13.73 11.66
N PHE A 171 3.04 13.07 12.79
CA PHE A 171 3.59 11.77 13.12
C PHE A 171 2.50 10.76 13.46
N LYS A 172 2.72 9.51 13.07
CA LYS A 172 1.93 8.35 13.50
C LYS A 172 2.65 7.65 14.65
N ILE A 173 2.04 7.61 15.82
CA ILE A 173 2.57 6.97 17.03
C ILE A 173 1.89 5.62 17.21
N LEU A 174 2.68 4.55 17.35
CA LEU A 174 2.19 3.23 17.74
C LEU A 174 2.40 3.02 19.24
N LYS A 175 1.33 3.01 20.02
CA LYS A 175 1.36 2.65 21.44
C LYS A 175 0.98 1.19 21.63
N LYS A 176 1.79 0.44 22.38
CA LYS A 176 1.61 -0.98 22.72
C LYS A 176 0.90 -1.18 24.06
#